data_AF-A0A7L4YH67-F1
#
_entry.id   AF-A0A7L4YH67-F1
#
_cell.length_a   1.000
_cell.length_b   1.000
_cell.length_c   1.000
_cell.angle_alpha   90.00
_cell.angle_beta   90.00
_cell.angle_gamma   90.00
#
_symmetry.space_group_name_H-M   'P 1'
#
loop_
_entity.id
_entity.type
_entity.pdbx_description
1 polymer ?
#
loop_
_entity_poly.entity_id
_entity_poly.type
_entity_poly.pdbx_seq_one_letter_code
_entity_poly.pdbx_strand_id
1 'polypeptide(L)'
;NDITNPMVAVFQTVMEIPASEAALVQLAFYGGYGTMAIPAALFASRYSYKAGILLGLALYAIGAFLFWPAAQYEIFNFFLVSLYILTFGLAFLET
;
A
#
# COMPACT_ATOMS: atom_id res chain seq x y z
N ASN A 1 18.15 2.50 9.85
CA ASN A 1 16.69 2.22 9.82
C ASN A 1 16.19 2.28 8.39
N ASP A 2 16.67 1.35 7.57
CA ASP A 2 16.41 1.33 6.13
C ASP A 2 15.61 0.07 5.79
N ILE A 3 14.38 0.05 6.29
CA ILE A 3 13.39 -1.02 6.06
C ILE A 3 12.93 -1.07 4.59
N THR A 4 13.15 0.01 3.85
CA THR A 4 12.89 0.14 2.41
C THR A 4 13.88 -0.63 1.55
N ASN A 5 15.17 -0.62 1.89
CA ASN A 5 16.22 -1.30 1.12
C ASN A 5 16.01 -2.82 0.94
N PRO A 6 15.68 -3.61 1.98
CA PRO A 6 15.44 -5.04 1.81
C PRO A 6 14.17 -5.33 1.01
N MET A 7 13.13 -4.48 1.06
CA MET A 7 11.93 -4.66 0.24
C MET A 7 12.25 -4.43 -1.24
N VAL A 8 12.96 -3.35 -1.57
CA VAL A 8 13.37 -3.05 -2.96
C VAL A 8 14.29 -4.16 -3.52
N ALA A 9 15.22 -4.67 -2.72
CA ALA A 9 16.12 -5.74 -3.15
C ALA A 9 15.40 -7.08 -3.41
N VAL A 10 14.40 -7.43 -2.58
CA VAL A 10 13.56 -8.62 -2.80
C VAL A 10 12.71 -8.45 -4.06
N PHE A 11 12.16 -7.26 -4.32
CA PHE A 11 11.40 -7.01 -5.55
C PHE A 11 12.26 -7.00 -6.81
N GLN A 12 13.48 -6.50 -6.75
CA GLN A 12 14.45 -6.62 -7.85
C GLN A 12 14.82 -8.08 -8.14
N THR A 13 14.97 -8.90 -7.10
CA THR A 13 15.38 -10.30 -7.24
C THR A 13 14.24 -11.23 -7.68
N VAL A 14 13.01 -10.97 -7.23
CA VAL A 14 11.83 -11.82 -7.53
C VAL A 14 11.23 -11.49 -8.90
N MET A 15 11.41 -10.28 -9.44
CA MET A 15 10.74 -9.83 -10.68
C MET A 15 11.68 -9.19 -11.74
N GLU A 16 13.01 -9.21 -11.60
CA GLU A 16 13.98 -8.64 -12.58
C GLU A 16 13.68 -7.18 -12.99
N ILE A 17 13.25 -6.38 -12.02
CA ILE A 17 12.61 -5.08 -12.27
C ILE A 17 13.62 -3.95 -12.54
N PRO A 18 13.46 -3.13 -13.61
CA PRO A 18 14.32 -1.98 -13.91
C PRO A 18 14.19 -0.85 -12.88
N ALA A 19 15.22 0.00 -12.74
CA ALA A 19 15.27 1.06 -11.74
C ALA A 19 14.08 2.06 -11.78
N SER A 20 13.45 2.23 -12.94
CA SER A 20 12.23 3.02 -13.11
C SER A 20 11.05 2.49 -12.29
N GLU A 21 10.92 1.18 -12.20
CA GLU A 21 9.82 0.51 -11.51
C GLU A 21 10.06 0.48 -9.99
N ALA A 22 11.32 0.38 -9.54
CA ALA A 22 11.65 0.57 -8.12
C ALA A 22 11.23 1.95 -7.59
N ALA A 23 11.38 3.00 -8.42
CA ALA A 23 10.89 4.34 -8.08
C ALA A 23 9.36 4.39 -8.01
N LEU A 24 8.64 3.65 -8.87
CA LEU A 24 7.18 3.54 -8.82
C LEU A 24 6.70 2.82 -7.56
N VAL A 25 7.43 1.80 -7.09
CA VAL A 25 7.13 1.12 -5.82
C VAL A 25 7.25 2.08 -4.65
N GLN A 26 8.32 2.87 -4.60
CA GLN A 26 8.49 3.90 -3.57
C GLN A 26 7.39 4.96 -3.65
N LEU A 27 7.05 5.42 -4.86
CA LEU A 27 5.95 6.36 -5.08
C LEU A 27 4.61 5.79 -4.60
N ALA A 28 4.33 4.51 -4.86
CA ALA A 28 3.12 3.84 -4.39
C ALA A 28 3.11 3.74 -2.85
N PHE A 29 4.25 3.40 -2.25
CA PHE A 29 4.38 3.29 -0.79
C PHE A 29 4.14 4.64 -0.09
N TYR A 30 4.90 5.67 -0.47
CA TYR A 30 4.77 7.01 0.11
C TYR A 30 3.47 7.70 -0.32
N GLY A 31 2.98 7.41 -1.53
CA GLY A 31 1.71 7.90 -2.04
C GLY A 31 0.53 7.39 -1.22
N GLY A 32 0.53 6.13 -0.80
CA GLY A 32 -0.49 5.57 0.09
C GLY A 32 -0.57 6.34 1.42
N TYR A 33 0.58 6.58 2.06
CA TYR A 33 0.64 7.40 3.28
C TYR A 33 0.25 8.86 3.05
N GLY A 34 0.73 9.49 1.97
CA GLY A 34 0.48 10.90 1.70
C GLY A 34 -0.97 11.20 1.35
N THR A 35 -1.59 10.33 0.55
CA THR A 35 -3.01 10.49 0.16
C THR A 35 -3.97 10.16 1.30
N MET A 36 -3.56 9.36 2.28
CA MET A 36 -4.35 9.00 3.45
C MET A 36 -4.71 10.20 4.35
N ALA A 37 -3.91 11.27 4.34
CA ALA A 37 -4.22 12.49 5.07
C ALA A 37 -5.58 13.13 4.67
N ILE A 38 -5.98 13.02 3.40
CA ILE A 38 -7.23 13.61 2.88
C ILE A 38 -8.47 12.87 3.41
N PRO A 39 -8.62 11.54 3.21
CA PRO A 39 -9.73 10.78 3.75
C PRO A 39 -9.70 10.69 5.27
N ALA A 40 -8.52 10.65 5.92
CA ALA A 40 -8.44 10.69 7.38
C ALA A 40 -9.02 12.00 7.95
N ALA A 41 -8.70 13.16 7.35
CA ALA A 41 -9.27 14.44 7.74
C ALA A 41 -10.79 14.50 7.52
N LEU A 42 -11.28 13.96 6.40
CA LEU A 42 -12.71 13.88 6.10
C LEU A 42 -13.45 12.92 7.05
N PHE A 43 -12.86 11.76 7.37
CA PHE A 43 -13.46 10.77 8.27
C PHE A 43 -13.47 11.23 9.72
N ALA A 44 -12.39 11.85 10.20
CA ALA A 44 -12.31 12.38 11.57
C ALA A 44 -13.39 13.43 11.85
N SER A 45 -13.83 14.17 10.83
CA SER A 45 -14.89 15.17 10.96
C SER A 45 -16.31 14.60 11.03
N ARG A 46 -16.53 13.36 10.56
CA ARG A 46 -17.88 12.78 10.38
C ARG A 46 -18.13 11.44 11.06
N TYR A 47 -17.09 10.66 11.36
CA TYR A 47 -17.23 9.28 11.83
C TYR A 47 -16.44 9.03 13.11
N SER A 48 -16.93 8.08 13.90
CA SER A 48 -16.32 7.68 15.16
C SER A 48 -15.10 6.77 14.93
N TYR A 49 -14.11 6.82 15.83
CA TYR A 49 -12.82 6.11 15.75
C TYR A 49 -12.93 4.62 15.35
N LYS A 50 -13.94 3.91 15.86
CA LYS A 50 -14.21 2.50 15.50
C LYS A 50 -14.45 2.28 14.01
N ALA A 51 -15.16 3.20 13.33
CA ALA A 51 -15.43 3.10 11.91
C ALA A 51 -14.15 3.28 11.08
N GLY A 52 -13.21 4.10 11.57
CA GLY A 52 -11.91 4.29 10.93
C GLY A 52 -11.05 3.03 10.96
N ILE A 53 -10.94 2.40 12.13
CA ILE A 53 -10.22 1.13 12.27
C ILE A 53 -10.82 0.05 11.36
N LEU A 54 -12.15 -0.07 11.30
CA LEU A 54 -12.80 -1.05 10.43
C LEU A 54 -12.50 -0.80 8.94
N LEU A 55 -12.47 0.47 8.53
CA LEU A 55 -12.17 0.87 7.16
C LEU A 55 -10.72 0.55 6.79
N GLY A 56 -9.77 0.90 7.65
CA GLY A 56 -8.36 0.56 7.45
C GLY A 56 -8.14 -0.95 7.37
N LEU A 57 -8.80 -1.73 8.24
CA LEU A 57 -8.68 -3.19 8.25
C LEU A 57 -9.26 -3.81 6.98
N ALA A 58 -10.40 -3.28 6.49
CA ALA A 58 -11.00 -3.71 5.24
C ALA A 58 -10.08 -3.39 4.04
N LEU A 59 -9.49 -2.19 3.99
CA LEU A 59 -8.55 -1.79 2.95
C LEU A 59 -7.29 -2.64 2.97
N TYR A 60 -6.75 -2.94 4.15
CA TYR A 60 -5.60 -3.82 4.31
C TYR A 60 -5.90 -5.24 3.80
N ALA A 61 -7.06 -5.80 4.15
CA ALA A 61 -7.50 -7.10 3.67
C ALA A 61 -7.69 -7.13 2.14
N ILE A 62 -8.25 -6.07 1.55
CA ILE A 62 -8.41 -5.93 0.10
C ILE A 62 -7.03 -5.88 -0.58
N GLY A 63 -6.11 -5.04 -0.06
CA GLY A 63 -4.75 -4.96 -0.57
C GLY A 63 -4.06 -6.33 -0.57
N ALA A 64 -4.13 -7.06 0.55
CA ALA A 64 -3.61 -8.41 0.68
C ALA A 64 -4.25 -9.41 -0.30
N PHE A 65 -5.57 -9.34 -0.50
CA PHE A 65 -6.26 -10.18 -1.49
C PHE A 65 -5.81 -9.88 -2.93
N LEU A 66 -5.50 -8.62 -3.25
CA LEU A 66 -5.01 -8.23 -4.57
C LEU A 66 -3.57 -8.69 -4.84
N PHE A 67 -2.78 -9.03 -3.81
CA PHE A 67 -1.47 -9.66 -4.02
C PHE A 67 -1.57 -11.06 -4.64
N TRP A 68 -2.65 -11.81 -4.37
CA TRP A 68 -2.87 -13.13 -4.95
C TRP A 68 -2.91 -13.12 -6.49
N PRO A 69 -3.78 -12.33 -7.15
CA PRO A 69 -3.77 -12.22 -8.60
C PRO A 69 -2.52 -11.53 -9.12
N ALA A 70 -1.93 -10.58 -8.38
CA ALA A 70 -0.68 -9.94 -8.78
C ALA A 70 0.47 -10.96 -8.93
N ALA A 71 0.56 -11.92 -8.00
CA ALA A 71 1.54 -13.00 -8.06
C ALA A 71 1.22 -14.05 -9.12
N GLN A 72 -0.06 -14.37 -9.34
CA GLN A 72 -0.48 -15.35 -10.36
C GLN A 72 -0.26 -14.88 -11.80
N TYR A 73 -0.50 -13.59 -12.08
CA TYR A 73 -0.39 -13.03 -13.43
C TYR A 73 0.95 -12.32 -13.68
N GLU A 74 1.78 -12.15 -12.65
CA GLU A 74 3.07 -11.44 -12.71
C GLU A 74 2.96 -10.01 -13.29
N ILE A 75 1.81 -9.36 -13.10
CA ILE A 75 1.56 -8.01 -13.60
C ILE A 75 2.02 -6.99 -12.57
N PHE A 76 3.13 -6.29 -12.87
CA PHE A 76 3.72 -5.27 -12.00
C PHE A 76 2.73 -4.17 -11.57
N ASN A 77 1.83 -3.74 -12.45
CA ASN A 77 0.81 -2.74 -12.10
C ASN A 77 -0.19 -3.23 -11.05
N PHE A 78 -0.57 -4.52 -11.07
CA PHE A 78 -1.46 -5.08 -10.04
C PHE A 78 -0.77 -5.12 -8.69
N PHE A 79 0.52 -5.47 -8.70
CA PHE A 79 1.37 -5.44 -7.52
C PHE A 79 1.51 -4.00 -6.95
N LEU A 80 1.72 -3.00 -7.80
CA LEU A 80 1.80 -1.61 -7.38
C LEU A 80 0.50 -1.13 -6.72
N VAL A 81 -0.65 -1.44 -7.33
CA VAL A 81 -1.96 -1.04 -6.79
C VAL A 81 -2.26 -1.79 -5.49
N SER A 82 -1.92 -3.08 -5.39
CA SER A 82 -2.12 -3.85 -4.15
C SER A 82 -1.27 -3.29 -3.01
N LEU A 83 -0.01 -2.95 -3.29
CA LEU A 83 0.90 -2.33 -2.32
C LEU A 83 0.38 -0.96 -1.87
N TYR A 84 -0.08 -0.11 -2.80
CA TYR A 84 -0.64 1.19 -2.50
C TYR A 84 -1.86 1.11 -1.59
N ILE A 85 -2.81 0.21 -1.89
CA ILE A 85 -4.02 0.04 -1.08
C ILE A 85 -3.66 -0.51 0.31
N LEU A 86 -2.69 -1.42 0.37
CA LEU A 86 -2.22 -2.01 1.62
C LEU A 86 -1.58 -0.96 2.53
N THR A 87 -0.66 -0.13 2.01
CA THR A 87 -0.01 0.93 2.81
C THR A 87 -0.99 2.01 3.22
N PHE A 88 -1.96 2.33 2.36
CA PHE A 88 -3.03 3.26 2.68
C PHE A 88 -3.93 2.74 3.82
N GLY A 89 -4.30 1.46 3.82
CA GLY A 89 -5.06 0.83 4.92
C GLY A 89 -4.26 0.74 6.22
N LEU A 90 -2.96 0.44 6.13
CA LEU A 90 -2.05 0.41 7.26
C LEU A 90 -1.95 1.79 7.93
N ALA A 91 -1.76 2.84 7.13
CA ALA A 91 -1.74 4.21 7.61
C ALA A 91 -3.04 4.54 8.38
N PHE A 92 -4.20 4.18 7.84
CA PHE A 92 -5.49 4.41 8.49
C PHE A 92 -5.65 3.68 9.84
N LEU A 93 -4.94 2.58 10.04
CA LEU A 93 -4.87 1.86 11.33
C LEU A 93 -3.91 2.51 12.32
N GLU A 94 -2.93 3.28 11.85
CA GLU A 94 -1.92 3.96 12.67
C GLU A 94 -2.39 5.33 13.21
N THR A 95 -3.51 5.88 12.70
CA THR A 95 -4.14 7.14 13.17
C THR A 95 -5.43 6.93 13.95
#